data_AF-A0A0D2G995-F1
#
_entry.id   AF-A0A0D2G995-F1
#
_cell.length_a   1.000
_cell.length_b   1.000
_cell.length_c   1.000
_cell.angle_alpha   90.00
_cell.angle_beta   90.00
_cell.angle_gamma   90.00
#
_symmetry.space_group_name_H-M   'P 1'
#
loop_
_entity.id
_entity.type
_entity.pdbx_description
1 polymer ?
#
loop_
_entity_poly.entity_id
_entity_poly.type
_entity_poly.pdbx_seq_one_letter_code
_entity_poly.pdbx_strand_id
1 'polypeptide(L)'
;MPRAPLRRAASITDLRFTLRRVFGKAAFRPLQEEVITAVVAGHDVFLCAATSFGKSLCYQLPAVVSFGVTVVISPLLALMDNQVQAAKSLGIAVERINGKTEWSEKMRIETDLLCGHPETKLLYVTPELCAQDRFRKLIMKIHRQGQLVRIAVDEAHCISEWGHDFRPCYKELVWLKTNLTCPTVPLIAVTATATKQVREDIFRYLSLDIDKTRCFSTSTARPNIHYEIQYFSESNPENGEDDIFPYLLSKLNFMYQRRLMQLRHRKEKLSTAAVPPITGIIYVPLRATADSLASRLTAAEIRASAYHAGLDTETREKVQRTFMRRAIPDQLSAQADDNQSMTASFNIICATTAFGMGIDVPTIRFVIHYGLPRGMESFTQESGRAGRDHKAASSIILYTREDKERCEYRAKCEAAKDKSPAKTESRFESLRSIVEFCENTNCCRHLLVSRYFGEKNGSAECHFACDVCKEGPIKLKKRKERGLATEAEAMEFTQREPILDYESE
;
A
#
# COMPACT_ATOMS: atom_id res chain seq x y z
N MET A 1 -14.25 -21.31 41.28
CA MET A 1 -12.99 -20.75 40.74
C MET A 1 -12.88 -21.15 39.27
N PRO A 2 -13.02 -20.24 38.29
CA PRO A 2 -12.69 -20.60 36.91
C PRO A 2 -11.20 -20.97 36.88
N ARG A 3 -10.87 -22.18 36.40
CA ARG A 3 -9.48 -22.63 36.26
C ARG A 3 -8.73 -21.59 35.43
N ALA A 4 -7.64 -21.05 35.97
CA ALA A 4 -6.71 -20.25 35.18
C ALA A 4 -6.35 -21.04 33.92
N PRO A 5 -6.40 -20.44 32.72
CA PRO A 5 -5.99 -21.13 31.52
C PRO A 5 -4.55 -21.61 31.74
N LEU A 6 -4.30 -22.89 31.47
CA LEU A 6 -2.94 -23.44 31.46
C LEU A 6 -2.09 -22.52 30.57
N ARG A 7 -1.23 -21.70 31.18
CA ARG A 7 -0.12 -21.06 30.48
C ARG A 7 0.76 -22.22 30.05
N ARG A 8 0.50 -22.78 28.86
CA ARG A 8 1.49 -23.62 28.17
C ARG A 8 2.66 -22.68 27.93
N ALA A 9 3.65 -22.74 28.82
CA ALA A 9 4.95 -22.10 28.62
C ALA A 9 5.35 -22.42 27.20
N ALA A 10 5.60 -21.37 26.40
CA ALA A 10 6.00 -21.49 25.01
C ALA A 10 7.10 -22.55 24.93
N SER A 11 6.78 -23.74 24.41
CA SER A 11 7.77 -24.76 24.11
C SER A 11 8.85 -24.05 23.32
N ILE A 12 10.11 -24.06 23.78
CA ILE A 12 11.27 -23.37 23.19
C ILE A 12 11.06 -23.19 21.68
N THR A 13 10.45 -22.07 21.30
CA THR A 13 9.96 -21.90 19.92
C THR A 13 11.07 -21.15 19.24
N ASP A 14 11.91 -21.87 18.50
CA ASP A 14 12.92 -21.22 17.68
C ASP A 14 12.23 -20.50 16.51
N LEU A 15 11.95 -19.21 16.71
CA LEU A 15 11.36 -18.34 15.71
C LEU A 15 12.23 -18.27 14.45
N ARG A 16 13.56 -18.32 14.61
CA ARG A 16 14.52 -18.27 13.49
C ARG A 16 14.51 -19.59 12.71
N PHE A 17 14.35 -20.72 13.38
CA PHE A 17 14.14 -22.01 12.71
C PHE A 17 12.86 -22.01 11.88
N THR A 18 11.74 -21.55 12.45
CA THR A 18 10.46 -21.46 11.72
C THR A 18 10.56 -20.51 10.53
N LEU A 19 11.22 -19.37 10.70
CA LEU A 19 11.49 -18.41 9.63
C LEU A 19 12.24 -19.05 8.46
N ARG A 20 13.33 -19.78 8.72
CA ARG A 20 14.12 -20.44 7.68
C ARG A 20 13.36 -21.59 7.03
N ARG A 21 12.74 -22.45 7.83
CA ARG A 21 12.11 -23.70 7.38
C ARG A 21 10.80 -23.48 6.63
N VAL A 22 9.93 -22.61 7.14
CA VAL A 22 8.58 -22.42 6.58
C VAL A 22 8.55 -21.24 5.62
N PHE A 23 9.18 -20.12 5.99
CA PHE A 23 9.12 -18.89 5.19
C PHE A 23 10.30 -18.72 4.23
N GLY A 24 11.31 -19.59 4.29
CA GLY A 24 12.48 -19.55 3.39
C GLY A 24 13.35 -18.30 3.54
N LYS A 25 13.29 -17.59 4.69
CA LYS A 25 14.04 -16.34 4.90
C LYS A 25 15.27 -16.57 5.77
N ALA A 26 16.41 -16.01 5.37
CA ALA A 26 17.68 -16.18 6.07
C ALA A 26 17.70 -15.51 7.45
N ALA A 27 17.13 -14.31 7.57
CA ALA A 27 17.11 -13.52 8.81
C ALA A 27 15.87 -12.62 8.88
N PHE A 28 15.53 -12.18 10.09
CA PHE A 28 14.55 -11.13 10.31
C PHE A 28 15.10 -9.78 9.86
N ARG A 29 14.22 -8.91 9.34
CA ARG A 29 14.53 -7.49 9.17
C ARG A 29 14.56 -6.80 10.54
N PRO A 30 15.21 -5.63 10.68
CA PRO A 30 15.20 -4.87 11.92
C PRO A 30 13.79 -4.71 12.49
N LEU A 31 13.64 -4.80 13.81
CA LEU A 31 12.37 -4.73 14.56
C LEU A 31 11.41 -5.92 14.37
N GLN A 32 11.50 -6.71 13.30
CA GLN A 32 10.55 -7.81 13.08
C GLN A 32 10.59 -8.87 14.18
N GLU A 33 11.77 -9.24 14.65
CA GLU A 33 11.95 -10.27 15.70
C GLU A 33 11.35 -9.80 17.03
N GLU A 34 11.52 -8.53 17.39
CA GLU A 34 10.94 -7.93 18.60
C GLU A 34 9.41 -7.90 18.54
N VAL A 35 8.84 -7.49 17.39
CA VAL A 35 7.39 -7.50 17.17
C VAL A 35 6.85 -8.91 17.33
N ILE A 36 7.43 -9.88 16.62
CA ILE A 36 6.98 -11.28 16.65
C ILE A 36 7.09 -11.85 18.07
N THR A 37 8.15 -11.53 18.80
CA THR A 37 8.34 -11.97 20.18
C THR A 37 7.25 -11.41 21.10
N ALA A 38 6.92 -10.12 20.98
CA ALA A 38 5.84 -9.50 21.75
C ALA A 38 4.48 -10.13 21.42
N VAL A 39 4.24 -10.42 20.13
CA VAL A 39 3.03 -11.11 19.66
C VAL A 39 2.95 -12.50 20.31
N VAL A 40 3.99 -13.34 20.17
CA VAL A 40 4.03 -14.70 20.75
C VAL A 40 3.89 -14.70 22.27
N ALA A 41 4.44 -13.70 22.98
CA ALA A 41 4.29 -13.54 24.42
C ALA A 41 2.85 -13.20 24.88
N GLY A 42 1.94 -12.92 23.94
CA GLY A 42 0.52 -12.67 24.22
C GLY A 42 0.20 -11.20 24.50
N HIS A 43 1.05 -10.27 24.09
CA HIS A 43 0.73 -8.84 24.16
C HIS A 43 -0.20 -8.42 23.02
N ASP A 44 -1.02 -7.39 23.29
CA ASP A 44 -1.60 -6.59 22.23
C ASP A 44 -0.49 -5.78 21.55
N VAL A 45 -0.53 -5.69 20.23
CA VAL A 45 0.54 -5.08 19.44
C VAL A 45 -0.02 -4.12 18.40
N PHE A 46 0.53 -2.92 18.34
CA PHE A 46 0.32 -1.98 17.24
C PHE A 46 1.63 -1.82 16.45
N LEU A 47 1.60 -2.13 15.15
CA LEU A 47 2.74 -1.99 14.25
C LEU A 47 2.43 -0.99 13.15
N CYS A 48 3.10 0.15 13.17
CA CYS A 48 3.16 1.08 12.04
C CYS A 48 4.51 0.92 11.34
N ALA A 49 4.53 0.27 10.17
CA ALA A 49 5.77 0.00 9.47
C ALA A 49 5.63 0.13 7.97
N ALA A 50 6.63 0.74 7.33
CA ALA A 50 6.60 1.10 5.91
C ALA A 50 6.16 -0.07 5.01
N THR A 51 5.63 0.26 3.82
CA THR A 51 5.46 -0.73 2.77
C THR A 51 6.79 -1.43 2.51
N SER A 52 6.74 -2.73 2.20
CA SER A 52 7.89 -3.64 2.16
C SER A 52 8.57 -3.96 3.49
N PHE A 53 8.11 -3.51 4.66
CA PHE A 53 8.64 -3.99 5.95
C PHE A 53 8.45 -5.51 6.10
N GLY A 54 7.34 -6.05 5.60
CA GLY A 54 6.96 -7.45 5.77
C GLY A 54 5.97 -7.65 6.92
N LYS A 55 5.01 -6.73 7.09
CA LYS A 55 4.00 -6.72 8.15
C LYS A 55 3.28 -8.06 8.31
N SER A 56 2.96 -8.74 7.21
CA SER A 56 2.25 -10.02 7.23
C SER A 56 3.00 -11.12 7.99
N LEU A 57 4.34 -11.13 7.92
CA LEU A 57 5.17 -12.08 8.66
C LEU A 57 4.96 -11.94 10.18
N CYS A 58 4.70 -10.72 10.67
CA CYS A 58 4.55 -10.41 12.08
C CYS A 58 3.32 -11.05 12.73
N TYR A 59 2.31 -11.45 11.94
CA TYR A 59 1.16 -12.23 12.44
C TYR A 59 1.12 -13.66 11.89
N GLN A 60 1.67 -13.90 10.69
CA GLN A 60 1.70 -15.24 10.08
C GLN A 60 2.66 -16.19 10.81
N LEU A 61 3.86 -15.75 11.17
CA LEU A 61 4.82 -16.61 11.87
C LEU A 61 4.30 -17.00 13.26
N PRO A 62 3.79 -16.06 14.09
CA PRO A 62 3.12 -16.41 15.34
C PRO A 62 1.97 -17.41 15.20
N ALA A 63 1.19 -17.34 14.11
CA ALA A 63 0.10 -18.29 13.86
C ALA A 63 0.61 -19.71 13.59
N VAL A 64 1.72 -19.85 12.88
CA VAL A 64 2.33 -21.17 12.57
C VAL A 64 2.90 -21.83 13.83
N VAL A 65 3.56 -21.05 14.69
CA VAL A 65 4.19 -21.59 15.91
C VAL A 65 3.20 -21.87 17.03
N SER A 66 2.03 -21.23 17.01
CA SER A 66 1.03 -21.39 18.05
C SER A 66 0.10 -22.58 17.80
N PHE A 67 -0.42 -23.17 18.87
CA PHE A 67 -1.49 -24.17 18.80
C PHE A 67 -2.84 -23.46 18.82
N GLY A 68 -3.63 -23.64 17.76
CA GLY A 68 -4.91 -22.99 17.53
C GLY A 68 -4.90 -22.11 16.28
N VAL A 69 -5.91 -21.25 16.17
CA VAL A 69 -6.23 -20.45 14.99
C VAL A 69 -5.96 -18.97 15.27
N THR A 70 -5.35 -18.29 14.31
CA THR A 70 -5.28 -16.82 14.24
C THR A 70 -6.28 -16.32 13.19
N VAL A 71 -7.19 -15.45 13.59
CA VAL A 71 -8.16 -14.82 12.67
C VAL A 71 -7.57 -13.52 12.14
N VAL A 72 -7.47 -13.39 10.82
CA VAL A 72 -6.94 -12.20 10.14
C VAL A 72 -8.08 -11.45 9.46
N ILE A 73 -8.30 -10.22 9.89
CA ILE A 73 -9.30 -9.31 9.32
C ILE A 73 -8.60 -8.48 8.26
N SER A 74 -9.07 -8.55 7.02
CA SER A 74 -8.47 -7.84 5.89
C SER A 74 -9.54 -7.07 5.11
N PRO A 75 -9.26 -5.84 4.65
CA PRO A 75 -10.25 -5.00 3.96
C PRO A 75 -10.73 -5.57 2.63
N LEU A 76 -9.85 -6.19 1.85
CA LEU A 76 -10.12 -6.51 0.45
C LEU A 76 -9.98 -8.01 0.14
N LEU A 77 -10.93 -8.53 -0.63
CA LEU A 77 -10.90 -9.90 -1.13
C LEU A 77 -9.62 -10.21 -1.92
N ALA A 78 -9.19 -9.30 -2.82
CA ALA A 78 -7.96 -9.49 -3.59
C ALA A 78 -6.70 -9.55 -2.71
N LEU A 79 -6.65 -8.76 -1.62
CA LEU A 79 -5.54 -8.82 -0.66
C LEU A 79 -5.56 -10.14 0.11
N MET A 80 -6.73 -10.58 0.55
CA MET A 80 -6.90 -11.89 1.21
C MET A 80 -6.46 -13.03 0.29
N ASP A 81 -6.91 -13.05 -0.95
CA ASP A 81 -6.61 -14.11 -1.91
C ASP A 81 -5.11 -14.22 -2.19
N ASN A 82 -4.42 -13.09 -2.36
CA ASN A 82 -2.97 -13.06 -2.53
C ASN A 82 -2.25 -13.63 -1.30
N GLN A 83 -2.67 -13.24 -0.08
CA GLN A 83 -2.06 -13.72 1.16
C GLN A 83 -2.32 -15.21 1.41
N VAL A 84 -3.54 -15.68 1.11
CA VAL A 84 -3.93 -17.08 1.24
C VAL A 84 -3.16 -17.94 0.25
N GLN A 85 -3.05 -17.53 -1.02
CA GLN A 85 -2.26 -18.24 -2.04
C GLN A 85 -0.78 -18.30 -1.65
N ALA A 86 -0.21 -17.17 -1.20
CA ALA A 86 1.17 -17.13 -0.73
C ALA A 86 1.41 -18.07 0.45
N ALA A 87 0.53 -18.06 1.46
CA ALA A 87 0.63 -18.96 2.62
C ALA A 87 0.42 -20.45 2.24
N LYS A 88 -0.52 -20.76 1.34
CA LYS A 88 -0.70 -22.13 0.80
C LYS A 88 0.55 -22.62 0.06
N SER A 89 1.22 -21.75 -0.71
CA SER A 89 2.47 -22.10 -1.42
C SER A 89 3.64 -22.41 -0.47
N LEU A 90 3.61 -21.88 0.76
CA LEU A 90 4.57 -22.18 1.82
C LEU A 90 4.19 -23.43 2.64
N GLY A 91 3.09 -24.10 2.29
CA GLY A 91 2.57 -25.26 3.04
C GLY A 91 1.91 -24.90 4.37
N ILE A 92 1.50 -23.64 4.56
CA ILE A 92 0.79 -23.21 5.77
C ILE A 92 -0.69 -23.55 5.62
N ALA A 93 -1.29 -24.17 6.64
CA ALA A 93 -2.72 -24.42 6.71
C ALA A 93 -3.48 -23.08 6.91
N VAL A 94 -4.02 -22.56 5.81
CA VAL A 94 -4.71 -21.27 5.76
C VAL A 94 -6.02 -21.41 5.00
N GLU A 95 -7.07 -20.79 5.52
CA GLU A 95 -8.39 -20.75 4.90
C GLU A 95 -8.93 -19.31 4.85
N ARG A 96 -9.95 -19.10 4.02
CA ARG A 96 -10.66 -17.83 3.90
C ARG A 96 -12.16 -18.07 3.92
N ILE A 97 -12.90 -17.15 4.53
CA ILE A 97 -14.36 -17.11 4.42
C ILE A 97 -14.74 -15.70 3.96
N ASN A 98 -15.40 -15.62 2.81
CA ASN A 98 -15.94 -14.38 2.27
C ASN A 98 -17.30 -14.62 1.60
N GLY A 99 -17.88 -13.58 1.00
CA GLY A 99 -19.19 -13.68 0.32
C GLY A 99 -19.20 -14.57 -0.93
N LYS A 100 -18.03 -14.93 -1.48
CA LYS A 100 -17.87 -15.82 -2.64
C LYS A 100 -17.55 -17.27 -2.25
N THR A 101 -17.30 -17.57 -0.97
CA THR A 101 -17.00 -18.93 -0.51
C THR A 101 -18.23 -19.82 -0.65
N GLU A 102 -18.09 -20.95 -1.36
CA GLU A 102 -19.17 -21.91 -1.52
C GLU A 102 -19.63 -22.48 -0.18
N TRP A 103 -20.91 -22.86 -0.11
CA TRP A 103 -21.48 -23.37 1.14
C TRP A 103 -20.79 -24.66 1.63
N SER A 104 -20.41 -25.56 0.71
CA SER A 104 -19.66 -26.79 1.00
C SER A 104 -18.29 -26.49 1.64
N GLU A 105 -17.53 -25.57 1.05
CA GLU A 105 -16.24 -25.12 1.57
C GLU A 105 -16.38 -24.44 2.93
N LYS A 106 -17.39 -23.57 3.07
CA LYS A 106 -17.70 -22.92 4.35
C LYS A 106 -18.01 -23.94 5.44
N MET A 107 -18.82 -24.96 5.16
CA MET A 107 -19.15 -26.02 6.13
C MET A 107 -17.93 -26.86 6.49
N ARG A 108 -17.04 -27.17 5.54
CA ARG A 108 -15.76 -27.84 5.81
C ARG A 108 -14.90 -27.03 6.78
N ILE A 109 -14.72 -25.73 6.51
CA ILE A 109 -13.92 -24.85 7.36
C ILE A 109 -14.57 -24.70 8.75
N GLU A 110 -15.89 -24.51 8.82
CA GLU A 110 -16.60 -24.42 10.11
C GLU A 110 -16.46 -25.73 10.92
N THR A 111 -16.45 -26.90 10.26
CA THR A 111 -16.27 -28.21 10.92
C THR A 111 -14.84 -28.38 11.45
N ASP A 112 -13.82 -28.03 10.66
CA ASP A 112 -12.41 -28.04 11.09
C ASP A 112 -12.21 -27.12 12.31
N LEU A 113 -12.73 -25.90 12.24
CA LEU A 113 -12.61 -24.93 13.35
C LEU A 113 -13.30 -25.40 14.65
N LEU A 114 -14.33 -26.24 14.55
CA LEU A 114 -15.14 -26.71 15.69
C LEU A 114 -14.69 -28.07 16.25
N CYS A 115 -13.77 -28.78 15.61
CA CYS A 115 -13.33 -30.13 16.04
C CYS A 115 -12.54 -30.14 17.37
N GLY A 116 -12.14 -28.97 17.86
CA GLY A 116 -11.34 -28.79 19.07
C GLY A 116 -9.82 -28.93 18.86
N HIS A 117 -9.39 -29.32 17.67
CA HIS A 117 -7.98 -29.42 17.25
C HIS A 117 -7.83 -28.99 15.78
N PRO A 118 -8.20 -27.74 15.44
CA PRO A 118 -8.26 -27.27 14.07
C PRO A 118 -6.90 -27.39 13.37
N GLU A 119 -6.92 -27.90 12.14
CA GLU A 119 -5.74 -27.93 11.27
C GLU A 119 -5.42 -26.52 10.78
N THR A 120 -6.45 -25.71 10.55
CA THR A 120 -6.32 -24.31 10.13
C THR A 120 -5.53 -23.48 11.14
N LYS A 121 -4.42 -22.87 10.71
CA LYS A 121 -3.62 -21.93 11.51
C LYS A 121 -4.03 -20.49 11.29
N LEU A 122 -4.42 -20.14 10.07
CA LEU A 122 -4.81 -18.80 9.67
C LEU A 122 -6.18 -18.80 9.02
N LEU A 123 -7.10 -17.97 9.51
CA LEU A 123 -8.42 -17.75 8.92
C LEU A 123 -8.57 -16.30 8.48
N TYR A 124 -8.60 -16.05 7.17
CA TYR A 124 -8.84 -14.72 6.62
C TYR A 124 -10.34 -14.43 6.50
N VAL A 125 -10.77 -13.27 7.01
CA VAL A 125 -12.16 -12.81 6.98
C VAL A 125 -12.26 -11.33 6.66
N THR A 126 -13.43 -10.90 6.20
CA THR A 126 -13.73 -9.48 5.99
C THR A 126 -14.36 -8.85 7.25
N PRO A 127 -14.27 -7.53 7.45
CA PRO A 127 -14.95 -6.84 8.55
C PRO A 127 -16.47 -7.07 8.55
N GLU A 128 -17.08 -7.17 7.37
CA GLU A 128 -18.52 -7.40 7.21
C GLU A 128 -18.92 -8.79 7.71
N LEU A 129 -18.08 -9.80 7.52
CA LEU A 129 -18.32 -11.14 8.07
C LEU A 129 -18.20 -11.13 9.61
N CYS A 130 -17.24 -10.39 10.17
CA CYS A 130 -17.06 -10.24 11.62
C CYS A 130 -18.28 -9.60 12.32
N ALA A 131 -19.04 -8.77 11.61
CA ALA A 131 -20.26 -8.16 12.11
C ALA A 131 -21.44 -9.15 12.20
N GLN A 132 -21.43 -10.26 11.44
CA GLN A 132 -22.55 -11.20 11.39
C GLN A 132 -22.67 -12.06 12.66
N ASP A 133 -23.89 -12.20 13.18
CA ASP A 133 -24.16 -13.00 14.40
C ASP A 133 -23.78 -14.47 14.27
N ARG A 134 -23.96 -15.08 13.08
CA ARG A 134 -23.55 -16.48 12.83
C ARG A 134 -22.05 -16.64 13.04
N PHE A 135 -21.25 -15.72 12.51
CA PHE A 135 -19.80 -15.76 12.63
C PHE A 135 -19.36 -15.47 14.07
N ARG A 136 -19.98 -14.50 14.74
CA ARG A 136 -19.74 -14.23 16.18
C ARG A 136 -19.99 -15.47 17.05
N LYS A 137 -21.09 -16.20 16.80
CA LYS A 137 -21.39 -17.48 17.50
C LYS A 137 -20.33 -18.55 17.23
N LEU A 138 -19.83 -18.65 16.00
CA LEU A 138 -18.72 -19.56 15.65
C LEU A 138 -17.44 -19.20 16.41
N ILE A 139 -17.02 -17.93 16.34
CA ILE A 139 -15.83 -17.42 17.04
C ILE A 139 -15.91 -17.66 18.55
N MET A 140 -17.08 -17.42 19.17
CA MET A 140 -17.28 -17.72 20.60
C MET A 140 -17.12 -19.21 20.93
N LYS A 141 -17.55 -20.12 20.05
CA LYS A 141 -17.36 -21.57 20.25
C LYS A 141 -15.87 -21.93 20.19
N ILE A 142 -15.14 -21.46 19.18
CA ILE A 142 -13.68 -21.69 19.02
C ILE A 142 -12.92 -21.12 20.23
N HIS A 143 -13.31 -19.94 20.69
CA HIS A 143 -12.75 -19.29 21.88
C HIS A 143 -12.98 -20.09 23.16
N ARG A 144 -14.20 -20.57 23.40
CA ARG A 144 -14.52 -21.44 24.55
C ARG A 144 -13.77 -22.77 24.53
N GLN A 145 -13.44 -23.30 23.36
CA GLN A 145 -12.59 -24.48 23.18
C GLN A 145 -11.09 -24.20 23.42
N GLY A 146 -10.71 -22.93 23.65
CA GLY A 146 -9.31 -22.52 23.84
C GLY A 146 -8.49 -22.54 22.55
N GLN A 147 -9.13 -22.60 21.38
CA GLN A 147 -8.46 -22.71 20.09
C GLN A 147 -8.26 -21.35 19.40
N LEU A 148 -8.93 -20.28 19.84
CA LEU A 148 -8.72 -18.94 19.30
C LEU A 148 -7.54 -18.26 19.99
N VAL A 149 -6.40 -18.18 19.30
CA VAL A 149 -5.14 -17.70 19.90
C VAL A 149 -4.94 -16.21 19.71
N ARG A 150 -5.38 -15.67 18.57
CA ARG A 150 -5.05 -14.29 18.19
C ARG A 150 -6.00 -13.73 17.16
N ILE A 151 -6.14 -12.42 17.19
CA ILE A 151 -6.78 -11.64 16.13
C ILE A 151 -5.74 -10.71 15.52
N ALA A 152 -5.66 -10.69 14.19
CA ALA A 152 -4.85 -9.75 13.44
C ALA A 152 -5.76 -8.84 12.60
N VAL A 153 -5.52 -7.54 12.64
CA VAL A 153 -6.18 -6.56 11.79
C VAL A 153 -5.15 -6.02 10.81
N ASP A 154 -5.28 -6.44 9.55
CA ASP A 154 -4.42 -5.99 8.46
C ASP A 154 -4.94 -4.67 7.86
N GLU A 155 -4.01 -3.83 7.42
CA GLU A 155 -4.26 -2.47 6.95
C GLU A 155 -5.19 -1.67 7.89
N ALA A 156 -4.82 -1.63 9.17
CA ALA A 156 -5.64 -1.04 10.25
C ALA A 156 -6.00 0.45 10.05
N HIS A 157 -5.30 1.18 9.18
CA HIS A 157 -5.68 2.56 8.80
C HIS A 157 -7.07 2.65 8.17
N CYS A 158 -7.54 1.58 7.51
CA CYS A 158 -8.88 1.51 6.95
C CYS A 158 -9.98 1.69 8.01
N ILE A 159 -9.70 1.44 9.29
CA ILE A 159 -10.64 1.70 10.39
C ILE A 159 -10.99 3.19 10.45
N SER A 160 -9.99 4.08 10.38
CA SER A 160 -10.21 5.53 10.44
C SER A 160 -10.73 6.04 9.09
N GLU A 161 -10.14 5.60 7.98
CA GLU A 161 -10.51 6.09 6.64
C GLU A 161 -11.92 5.65 6.21
N TRP A 162 -12.26 4.37 6.42
CA TRP A 162 -13.49 3.77 5.90
C TRP A 162 -14.54 3.54 6.98
N GLY A 163 -14.15 3.38 8.25
CA GLY A 163 -15.07 3.02 9.34
C GLY A 163 -16.18 4.03 9.61
N HIS A 164 -16.04 5.27 9.15
CA HIS A 164 -17.05 6.30 9.36
C HIS A 164 -18.22 6.25 8.37
N ASP A 165 -17.96 5.98 7.09
CA ASP A 165 -18.97 6.13 6.02
C ASP A 165 -18.96 4.97 5.01
N PHE A 166 -17.77 4.53 4.57
CA PHE A 166 -17.65 3.53 3.50
C PHE A 166 -17.88 2.09 4.01
N ARG A 167 -17.37 1.78 5.21
CA ARG A 167 -17.47 0.45 5.83
C ARG A 167 -17.66 0.54 7.34
N PRO A 168 -18.87 0.90 7.80
CA PRO A 168 -19.16 1.04 9.23
C PRO A 168 -18.90 -0.23 10.05
N CYS A 169 -18.88 -1.41 9.43
CA CYS A 169 -18.57 -2.69 10.08
C CYS A 169 -17.21 -2.70 10.80
N TYR A 170 -16.26 -1.82 10.44
CA TYR A 170 -15.01 -1.67 11.20
C TYR A 170 -15.24 -1.20 12.65
N LYS A 171 -16.27 -0.38 12.90
CA LYS A 171 -16.64 0.07 14.26
C LYS A 171 -17.12 -1.08 15.14
N GLU A 172 -17.68 -2.11 14.52
CA GLU A 172 -18.18 -3.30 15.22
C GLU A 172 -17.06 -4.25 15.66
N LEU A 173 -15.82 -4.03 15.22
CA LEU A 173 -14.67 -4.84 15.66
C LEU A 173 -14.37 -4.70 17.15
N VAL A 174 -14.85 -3.63 17.81
CA VAL A 174 -14.87 -3.49 19.28
C VAL A 174 -15.40 -4.77 19.94
N TRP A 175 -16.42 -5.40 19.33
CA TRP A 175 -17.05 -6.63 19.83
C TRP A 175 -16.02 -7.73 20.16
N LEU A 176 -14.98 -7.86 19.33
CA LEU A 176 -13.95 -8.89 19.49
C LEU A 176 -13.18 -8.70 20.81
N LYS A 177 -12.79 -7.47 21.13
CA LYS A 177 -12.04 -7.19 22.36
C LYS A 177 -12.92 -7.26 23.60
N THR A 178 -14.19 -6.83 23.49
CA THR A 178 -15.15 -6.84 24.61
C THR A 178 -15.62 -8.25 24.98
N ASN A 179 -15.79 -9.15 24.02
CA ASN A 179 -16.40 -10.47 24.26
C ASN A 179 -15.39 -11.62 24.43
N LEU A 180 -14.15 -11.48 23.94
CA LEU A 180 -13.14 -12.54 23.96
C LEU A 180 -12.16 -12.37 25.12
N THR A 181 -12.70 -12.35 26.35
CA THR A 181 -11.98 -11.96 27.58
C THR A 181 -11.59 -13.14 28.50
N CYS A 182 -12.17 -14.33 28.29
CA CYS A 182 -11.89 -15.50 29.14
C CYS A 182 -11.56 -16.76 28.31
N PRO A 183 -10.26 -17.03 28.02
CA PRO A 183 -9.10 -16.17 28.27
C PRO A 183 -9.07 -14.96 27.32
N THR A 184 -8.38 -13.88 27.70
CA THR A 184 -8.22 -12.72 26.82
C THR A 184 -7.47 -13.10 25.56
N VAL A 185 -8.06 -12.82 24.39
CA VAL A 185 -7.40 -13.02 23.09
C VAL A 185 -6.58 -11.78 22.73
N PRO A 186 -5.26 -11.91 22.50
CA PRO A 186 -4.41 -10.79 22.07
C PRO A 186 -4.74 -10.35 20.63
N LEU A 187 -4.62 -9.04 20.39
CA LEU A 187 -4.86 -8.42 19.10
C LEU A 187 -3.57 -7.79 18.55
N ILE A 188 -3.30 -7.99 17.25
CA ILE A 188 -2.29 -7.24 16.51
C ILE A 188 -2.93 -6.38 15.44
N ALA A 189 -2.67 -5.08 15.44
CA ALA A 189 -3.07 -4.15 14.38
C ALA A 189 -1.84 -3.71 13.59
N VAL A 190 -1.86 -3.92 12.27
CA VAL A 190 -0.72 -3.57 11.40
C VAL A 190 -1.14 -2.58 10.32
N THR A 191 -0.30 -1.58 10.05
CA THR A 191 -0.53 -0.58 9.00
C THR A 191 0.78 -0.01 8.47
N ALA A 192 0.79 0.49 7.23
CA ALA A 192 1.93 1.22 6.68
C ALA A 192 1.90 2.72 6.96
N THR A 193 0.70 3.28 7.00
CA THR A 193 0.44 4.72 7.09
C THR A 193 -0.49 4.93 8.28
N ALA A 194 -0.01 5.59 9.33
CA ALA A 194 -0.84 6.01 10.45
C ALA A 194 -0.30 7.32 11.00
N THR A 195 -1.05 8.40 10.78
CA THR A 195 -0.87 9.66 11.48
C THR A 195 -1.25 9.49 12.95
N LYS A 196 -0.96 10.52 13.77
CA LYS A 196 -1.34 10.51 15.19
C LYS A 196 -2.85 10.30 15.38
N GLN A 197 -3.67 10.99 14.58
CA GLN A 197 -5.13 10.87 14.60
C GLN A 197 -5.59 9.45 14.20
N VAL A 198 -5.07 8.91 13.09
CA VAL A 198 -5.40 7.54 12.65
C VAL A 198 -5.03 6.52 13.73
N ARG A 199 -3.89 6.70 14.40
CA ARG A 199 -3.49 5.84 15.52
C ARG A 199 -4.50 5.91 16.66
N GLU A 200 -4.91 7.11 17.08
CA GLU A 200 -5.89 7.30 18.15
C GLU A 200 -7.24 6.64 17.81
N ASP A 201 -7.70 6.76 16.56
CA ASP A 201 -8.91 6.10 16.09
C ASP A 201 -8.79 4.57 16.12
N ILE A 202 -7.66 4.00 15.66
CA ILE A 202 -7.42 2.56 15.73
C ILE A 202 -7.50 2.06 17.18
N PHE A 203 -6.88 2.77 18.12
CA PHE A 203 -6.91 2.40 19.54
C PHE A 203 -8.33 2.47 20.10
N ARG A 204 -9.09 3.52 19.76
CA ARG A 204 -10.48 3.70 20.19
C ARG A 204 -11.37 2.57 19.65
N TYR A 205 -11.35 2.31 18.35
CA TYR A 205 -12.23 1.34 17.70
C TYR A 205 -11.85 -0.12 17.90
N LEU A 206 -10.60 -0.42 18.27
CA LEU A 206 -10.19 -1.75 18.68
C LEU A 206 -10.18 -1.93 20.20
N SER A 207 -10.53 -0.88 20.96
CA SER A 207 -10.47 -0.86 22.43
C SER A 207 -9.12 -1.32 22.97
N LEU A 208 -8.04 -0.84 22.34
CA LEU A 208 -6.66 -1.12 22.75
C LEU A 208 -6.25 -0.19 23.90
N ASP A 209 -5.67 -0.77 24.94
CA ASP A 209 -5.14 -0.04 26.09
C ASP A 209 -3.76 0.52 25.74
N ILE A 210 -3.59 1.83 25.81
CA ILE A 210 -2.35 2.52 25.41
C ILE A 210 -1.15 2.13 26.28
N ASP A 211 -1.39 1.78 27.55
CA ASP A 211 -0.33 1.46 28.51
C ASP A 211 0.11 -0.01 28.39
N LYS A 212 -0.81 -0.89 27.97
CA LYS A 212 -0.54 -2.33 27.83
C LYS A 212 -0.13 -2.75 26.42
N THR A 213 -0.54 -2.00 25.40
CA THR A 213 -0.28 -2.33 24.00
C THR A 213 1.17 -2.00 23.63
N ARG A 214 1.90 -2.99 23.12
CA ARG A 214 3.26 -2.78 22.61
C ARG A 214 3.20 -2.09 21.25
N CYS A 215 3.64 -0.84 21.21
CA CYS A 215 3.68 -0.04 19.99
C CYS A 215 5.05 -0.11 19.34
N PHE A 216 5.09 -0.48 18.06
CA PHE A 216 6.29 -0.51 17.24
C PHE A 216 6.08 0.39 16.02
N SER A 217 7.04 1.27 15.77
CA SER A 217 7.04 2.16 14.61
C SER A 217 8.39 2.13 13.92
N THR A 218 8.40 1.91 12.60
CA THR A 218 9.61 2.14 11.78
C THR A 218 9.51 3.48 11.07
N SER A 219 10.64 4.03 10.64
CA SER A 219 10.60 5.16 9.72
C SER A 219 9.85 4.78 8.44
N THR A 220 8.93 5.66 8.05
CA THR A 220 8.21 5.68 6.78
C THR A 220 9.12 6.11 5.63
N ALA A 221 10.26 6.76 5.94
CA ALA A 221 11.22 7.19 4.95
C ALA A 221 11.85 5.98 4.23
N ARG A 222 11.79 6.03 2.91
CA ARG A 222 12.40 5.04 2.01
C ARG A 222 13.59 5.71 1.32
N PRO A 223 14.82 5.60 1.85
CA PRO A 223 15.99 6.29 1.30
C PRO A 223 16.35 5.80 -0.12
N ASN A 224 15.88 4.61 -0.49
CA ASN A 224 16.08 4.07 -1.84
C ASN A 224 15.13 4.66 -2.90
N ILE A 225 14.14 5.47 -2.50
CA ILE A 225 13.19 6.12 -3.41
C ILE A 225 13.59 7.57 -3.61
N HIS A 226 13.82 7.95 -4.88
CA HIS A 226 14.08 9.32 -5.28
C HIS A 226 12.77 10.11 -5.40
N TYR A 227 12.52 11.10 -4.54
CA TYR A 227 11.33 11.96 -4.64
C TYR A 227 11.61 13.21 -5.50
N GLU A 228 10.77 13.46 -6.50
CA GLU A 228 10.93 14.56 -7.45
C GLU A 228 9.57 15.20 -7.78
N ILE A 229 9.48 16.54 -7.72
CA ILE A 229 8.29 17.29 -8.14
C ILE A 229 8.59 18.04 -9.42
N GLN A 230 7.69 17.92 -10.39
CA GLN A 230 7.82 18.50 -11.72
C GLN A 230 6.60 19.37 -11.98
N TYR A 231 6.88 20.61 -12.36
CA TYR A 231 5.91 21.70 -12.32
C TYR A 231 5.45 22.01 -13.74
N PHE A 232 4.13 22.02 -13.93
CA PHE A 232 3.49 22.33 -15.21
C PHE A 232 2.41 23.39 -14.99
N SER A 233 1.98 24.02 -16.08
CA SER A 233 0.86 24.94 -16.12
C SER A 233 0.01 24.59 -17.33
N GLU A 234 -1.28 24.40 -17.11
CA GLU A 234 -2.27 24.20 -18.18
C GLU A 234 -2.77 25.55 -18.69
N SER A 235 -2.73 26.58 -17.84
CA SER A 235 -3.23 27.93 -18.15
C SER A 235 -2.28 28.81 -18.97
N ASN A 236 -1.02 28.43 -19.17
CA ASN A 236 -0.04 29.26 -19.86
C ASN A 236 0.57 28.56 -21.10
N PRO A 237 -0.02 28.77 -22.29
CA PRO A 237 0.48 28.20 -23.55
C PRO A 237 1.87 28.71 -23.97
N GLU A 238 2.30 29.86 -23.44
CA GLU A 238 3.60 30.44 -23.79
C GLU A 238 4.77 29.66 -23.17
N ASN A 239 4.49 28.77 -22.21
CA ASN A 239 5.49 27.92 -21.58
C ASN A 239 5.83 26.65 -22.38
N GLY A 240 5.39 26.49 -23.63
CA GLY A 240 5.95 25.56 -24.62
C GLY A 240 5.96 24.06 -24.26
N GLU A 241 5.41 23.69 -23.10
CA GLU A 241 5.32 22.36 -22.51
C GLU A 241 3.86 22.06 -22.10
N ASP A 242 2.89 22.55 -22.89
CA ASP A 242 1.44 22.56 -22.61
C ASP A 242 0.79 21.18 -22.42
N ASP A 243 1.55 20.10 -22.60
CA ASP A 243 1.08 18.74 -22.34
C ASP A 243 2.09 18.01 -21.46
N ILE A 244 1.60 17.48 -20.34
CA ILE A 244 2.35 16.64 -19.41
C ILE A 244 2.88 15.38 -20.12
N PHE A 245 2.22 14.93 -21.20
CA PHE A 245 2.57 13.71 -21.92
C PHE A 245 3.91 13.78 -22.67
N PRO A 246 4.24 14.80 -23.49
CA PRO A 246 5.58 15.00 -24.04
C PRO A 246 6.70 14.88 -23.00
N TYR A 247 6.51 15.49 -21.83
CA TYR A 247 7.47 15.37 -20.73
C TYR A 247 7.58 13.93 -20.22
N LEU A 248 6.44 13.27 -19.98
CA LEU A 248 6.41 11.86 -19.56
C LEU A 248 7.15 10.97 -20.58
N LEU A 249 6.88 11.16 -21.87
CA LEU A 249 7.53 10.42 -22.95
C LEU A 249 9.03 10.69 -22.98
N SER A 250 9.46 11.96 -22.83
CA SER A 250 10.87 12.34 -22.73
C SER A 250 11.57 11.66 -21.55
N LYS A 251 10.93 11.60 -20.37
CA LYS A 251 11.46 10.88 -19.21
C LYS A 251 11.56 9.38 -19.44
N LEU A 252 10.55 8.75 -20.03
CA LEU A 252 10.59 7.33 -20.36
C LEU A 252 11.69 7.04 -21.40
N ASN A 253 11.83 7.89 -22.41
CA ASN A 253 12.94 7.82 -23.38
C ASN A 253 14.30 7.94 -22.68
N PHE A 254 14.47 8.86 -21.74
CA PHE A 254 15.71 8.98 -20.97
C PHE A 254 16.02 7.71 -20.16
N MET A 255 15.01 7.10 -19.52
CA MET A 255 15.16 5.83 -18.80
C MET A 255 15.57 4.69 -19.73
N TYR A 256 14.99 4.65 -20.93
CA TYR A 256 15.34 3.70 -21.97
C TYR A 256 16.77 3.87 -22.47
N GLN A 257 17.18 5.09 -22.81
CA GLN A 257 18.55 5.39 -23.26
C GLN A 257 19.58 4.99 -22.20
N ARG A 258 19.29 5.28 -20.92
CA ARG A 258 20.13 4.85 -19.80
C ARG A 258 20.22 3.33 -19.68
N ARG A 259 19.12 2.60 -19.90
CA ARG A 259 19.11 1.14 -19.96
C ARG A 259 19.97 0.63 -21.11
N LEU A 260 19.84 1.18 -22.31
CA LEU A 260 20.65 0.77 -23.47
C LEU A 260 22.15 0.94 -23.20
N MET A 261 22.56 2.06 -22.60
CA MET A 261 23.96 2.28 -22.20
C MET A 261 24.44 1.23 -21.20
N GLN A 262 23.63 0.88 -20.19
CA GLN A 262 23.96 -0.16 -19.20
C GLN A 262 24.05 -1.56 -19.83
N LEU A 263 23.17 -1.88 -20.79
CA LEU A 263 23.17 -3.15 -21.49
C LEU A 263 24.42 -3.32 -22.37
N ARG A 264 24.85 -2.25 -23.06
CA ARG A 264 26.09 -2.25 -23.85
C ARG A 264 27.31 -2.56 -22.97
N HIS A 265 27.44 -1.87 -21.84
CA HIS A 265 28.52 -2.15 -20.88
C HIS A 265 28.46 -3.54 -20.22
N ARG A 266 27.27 -4.16 -20.12
CA ARG A 266 27.12 -5.53 -19.61
C ARG A 266 27.52 -6.59 -20.62
N LYS A 267 27.14 -6.43 -21.89
CA LYS A 267 27.51 -7.35 -22.98
C LYS A 267 29.04 -7.49 -23.10
N GLU A 268 29.77 -6.40 -22.86
CA GLU A 268 31.24 -6.41 -22.84
C GLU A 268 31.84 -7.19 -21.65
N LYS A 269 31.09 -7.38 -20.56
CA LYS A 269 31.63 -7.90 -19.30
C LYS A 269 31.18 -9.30 -18.91
N LEU A 270 29.94 -9.74 -19.18
CA LEU A 270 29.47 -11.10 -18.83
C LEU A 270 28.05 -11.37 -19.39
N SER A 271 27.87 -12.50 -20.08
CA SER A 271 26.62 -13.27 -20.35
C SER A 271 25.40 -12.57 -21.00
N THR A 272 24.83 -13.25 -22.00
CA THR A 272 23.65 -12.90 -22.82
C THR A 272 22.31 -13.00 -22.08
N ALA A 273 22.29 -13.02 -20.75
CA ALA A 273 21.05 -13.14 -19.98
C ALA A 273 20.10 -11.97 -20.27
N ALA A 274 18.85 -12.30 -20.62
CA ALA A 274 17.82 -11.31 -20.90
C ALA A 274 17.57 -10.43 -19.67
N VAL A 275 17.49 -9.11 -19.87
CA VAL A 275 17.23 -8.17 -18.79
C VAL A 275 15.71 -7.94 -18.70
N PRO A 276 15.10 -8.08 -17.51
CA PRO A 276 13.66 -7.87 -17.36
C PRO A 276 13.27 -6.42 -17.75
N PRO A 277 12.03 -6.18 -18.20
CA PRO A 277 11.57 -4.85 -18.55
C PRO A 277 11.61 -3.90 -17.35
N ILE A 278 11.81 -2.60 -17.61
CA ILE A 278 11.63 -1.55 -16.62
C ILE A 278 10.15 -1.52 -16.26
N THR A 279 9.84 -1.92 -15.03
CA THR A 279 8.47 -1.95 -14.52
C THR A 279 8.15 -0.65 -13.78
N GLY A 280 6.99 -0.06 -14.05
CA GLY A 280 6.55 1.17 -13.39
C GLY A 280 5.04 1.27 -13.26
N ILE A 281 4.60 2.16 -12.36
CA ILE A 281 3.18 2.48 -12.13
C ILE A 281 3.00 3.97 -12.41
N ILE A 282 1.95 4.33 -13.14
CA ILE A 282 1.52 5.71 -13.30
C ILE A 282 0.15 5.86 -12.65
N TYR A 283 0.08 6.57 -11.53
CA TYR A 283 -1.18 6.91 -10.89
C TYR A 283 -1.83 8.08 -11.59
N VAL A 284 -3.11 7.93 -11.89
CA VAL A 284 -3.97 8.97 -12.48
C VAL A 284 -5.18 9.19 -11.59
N PRO A 285 -5.75 10.40 -11.57
CA PRO A 285 -6.91 10.71 -10.74
C PRO A 285 -8.19 10.01 -11.22
N LEU A 286 -8.30 9.69 -12.52
CA LEU A 286 -9.56 9.34 -13.18
C LEU A 286 -9.42 8.08 -14.05
N ARG A 287 -10.56 7.42 -14.28
CA ARG A 287 -10.65 6.21 -15.11
C ARG A 287 -10.35 6.51 -16.58
N ALA A 288 -11.03 7.51 -17.15
CA ALA A 288 -10.83 7.95 -18.52
C ALA A 288 -9.36 8.35 -18.80
N THR A 289 -8.69 9.00 -17.84
CA THR A 289 -7.27 9.33 -17.95
C THR A 289 -6.40 8.07 -17.96
N ALA A 290 -6.76 7.01 -17.22
CA ALA A 290 -6.02 5.75 -17.23
C ALA A 290 -6.05 5.09 -18.61
N ASP A 291 -7.24 5.03 -19.22
CA ASP A 291 -7.45 4.45 -20.55
C ASP A 291 -6.78 5.27 -21.66
N SER A 292 -6.98 6.59 -21.64
CA SER A 292 -6.37 7.52 -22.59
C SER A 292 -4.84 7.47 -22.51
N LEU A 293 -4.27 7.53 -21.31
CA LEU A 293 -2.82 7.51 -21.12
C LEU A 293 -2.20 6.17 -21.54
N ALA A 294 -2.83 5.05 -21.20
CA ALA A 294 -2.36 3.73 -21.62
C ALA A 294 -2.38 3.59 -23.15
N SER A 295 -3.41 4.12 -23.80
CA SER A 295 -3.54 4.13 -25.26
C SER A 295 -2.46 4.98 -25.92
N ARG A 296 -2.22 6.20 -25.41
CA ARG A 296 -1.17 7.11 -25.90
C ARG A 296 0.23 6.51 -25.74
N LEU A 297 0.52 5.88 -24.60
CA LEU A 297 1.80 5.18 -24.38
C LEU A 297 1.96 4.00 -25.34
N THR A 298 0.91 3.22 -25.55
CA THR A 298 0.94 2.08 -26.49
C THR A 298 1.17 2.55 -27.92
N ALA A 299 0.57 3.67 -28.34
CA ALA A 299 0.82 4.29 -29.64
C ALA A 299 2.26 4.80 -29.78
N ALA A 300 2.90 5.22 -28.69
CA ALA A 300 4.33 5.57 -28.63
C ALA A 300 5.26 4.35 -28.46
N GLU A 301 4.78 3.16 -28.82
CA GLU A 301 5.52 1.89 -28.72
C GLU A 301 5.97 1.56 -27.29
N ILE A 302 5.26 2.00 -26.26
CA ILE A 302 5.53 1.66 -24.85
C ILE A 302 4.44 0.73 -24.35
N ARG A 303 4.84 -0.43 -23.83
CA ARG A 303 3.89 -1.39 -23.25
C ARG A 303 3.26 -0.82 -21.96
N ALA A 304 2.04 -0.35 -22.10
CA ALA A 304 1.21 0.14 -21.00
C ALA A 304 -0.15 -0.59 -20.96
N SER A 305 -0.80 -0.61 -19.81
CA SER A 305 -2.16 -1.12 -19.64
C SER A 305 -2.90 -0.28 -18.62
N ALA A 306 -4.20 -0.05 -18.84
CA ALA A 306 -5.04 0.66 -17.90
C ALA A 306 -5.50 -0.25 -16.74
N TYR A 307 -5.70 0.32 -15.56
CA TYR A 307 -6.31 -0.37 -14.42
C TYR A 307 -7.16 0.58 -13.56
N HIS A 308 -8.45 0.30 -13.50
CA HIS A 308 -9.39 1.03 -12.65
C HIS A 308 -10.59 0.16 -12.27
N ALA A 309 -11.41 0.64 -11.35
CA ALA A 309 -12.57 -0.07 -10.84
C ALA A 309 -13.69 -0.28 -11.88
N GLY A 310 -13.67 0.46 -13.00
CA GLY A 310 -14.65 0.33 -14.09
C GLY A 310 -14.40 -0.86 -15.02
N LEU A 311 -13.20 -1.45 -15.01
CA LEU A 311 -12.91 -2.68 -15.74
C LEU A 311 -13.63 -3.87 -15.07
N ASP A 312 -14.09 -4.82 -15.88
CA ASP A 312 -14.66 -6.06 -15.37
C ASP A 312 -13.62 -6.89 -14.59
N THR A 313 -14.11 -7.82 -13.76
CA THR A 313 -13.24 -8.58 -12.85
C THR A 313 -12.22 -9.44 -13.61
N GLU A 314 -12.61 -10.05 -14.73
CA GLU A 314 -11.74 -10.92 -15.51
C GLU A 314 -10.60 -10.13 -16.15
N THR A 315 -10.92 -8.99 -16.77
CA THR A 315 -9.94 -8.08 -17.36
C THR A 315 -8.96 -7.56 -16.30
N ARG A 316 -9.45 -7.13 -15.13
CA ARG A 316 -8.60 -6.66 -14.03
C ARG A 316 -7.63 -7.73 -13.55
N GLU A 317 -8.11 -8.95 -13.33
CA GLU A 317 -7.26 -10.07 -12.93
C GLU A 317 -6.23 -10.42 -13.99
N LYS A 318 -6.62 -10.42 -15.28
CA LYS A 318 -5.72 -10.68 -16.40
C LYS A 318 -4.61 -9.62 -16.50
N VAL A 319 -4.96 -8.33 -16.39
CA VAL A 319 -3.99 -7.22 -16.42
C VAL A 319 -3.03 -7.33 -15.24
N GLN A 320 -3.53 -7.53 -14.02
CA GLN A 320 -2.70 -7.67 -12.82
C GLN A 320 -1.76 -8.88 -12.91
N ARG A 321 -2.27 -10.04 -13.33
CA ARG A 321 -1.48 -11.27 -13.51
C ARG A 321 -0.38 -11.09 -14.55
N THR A 322 -0.70 -10.44 -15.67
CA THR A 322 0.26 -10.15 -16.74
C THR A 322 1.36 -9.20 -16.28
N PHE A 323 0.97 -8.12 -15.59
CA PHE A 323 1.90 -7.15 -15.01
C PHE A 323 2.87 -7.81 -14.04
N MET A 324 2.36 -8.63 -13.10
CA MET A 324 3.18 -9.34 -12.11
C MET A 324 4.14 -10.34 -12.77
N ARG A 325 3.65 -11.17 -13.70
CA ARG A 325 4.47 -12.17 -14.41
C ARG A 325 5.65 -11.54 -15.14
N ARG A 326 5.45 -10.38 -15.78
CA ARG A 326 6.51 -9.66 -16.51
C ARG A 326 7.48 -8.91 -15.61
N ALA A 327 7.07 -8.57 -14.39
CA ALA A 327 7.91 -7.81 -13.48
C ALA A 327 8.90 -8.70 -12.69
N ILE A 328 8.60 -9.99 -12.51
CA ILE A 328 9.44 -10.91 -11.74
C ILE A 328 10.53 -11.50 -12.66
N PRO A 329 11.83 -11.29 -12.36
CA PRO A 329 12.93 -11.70 -13.24
C PRO A 329 12.96 -13.20 -13.57
N ASP A 330 12.59 -14.06 -12.61
CA ASP A 330 12.76 -15.52 -12.74
C ASP A 330 11.75 -16.21 -13.66
N GLN A 331 10.69 -15.52 -14.11
CA GLN A 331 9.61 -16.13 -14.91
C GLN A 331 9.70 -15.84 -16.40
N LEU A 332 10.73 -15.13 -16.85
CA LEU A 332 10.88 -14.74 -18.25
C LEU A 332 11.93 -15.61 -18.94
N SER A 333 11.45 -16.54 -19.75
CA SER A 333 12.12 -16.92 -21.01
C SER A 333 12.01 -15.75 -22.00
N ALA A 334 12.53 -14.57 -21.63
CA ALA A 334 12.60 -13.45 -22.55
C ALA A 334 13.62 -13.82 -23.62
N GLN A 335 13.15 -13.96 -24.87
CA GLN A 335 14.04 -14.09 -26.02
C GLN A 335 14.99 -12.89 -26.02
N ALA A 336 16.29 -13.16 -26.09
CA ALA A 336 17.34 -12.17 -25.89
C ALA A 336 17.27 -10.97 -26.87
N ASP A 337 16.60 -11.14 -28.01
CA ASP A 337 16.57 -10.19 -29.11
C ASP A 337 15.63 -9.00 -28.93
N ASP A 338 14.66 -9.06 -28.03
CA ASP A 338 13.64 -7.99 -27.93
C ASP A 338 14.12 -6.78 -27.10
N ASN A 339 15.27 -6.86 -26.42
CA ASN A 339 15.75 -5.81 -25.50
C ASN A 339 16.14 -4.47 -26.17
N GLN A 340 15.99 -4.35 -27.48
CA GLN A 340 16.30 -3.15 -28.27
C GLN A 340 15.05 -2.39 -28.74
N SER A 341 13.85 -2.87 -28.42
CA SER A 341 12.62 -2.11 -28.65
C SER A 341 12.19 -1.37 -27.37
N MET A 342 11.65 -0.16 -27.55
CA MET A 342 10.95 0.57 -26.49
C MET A 342 9.80 -0.27 -25.90
N THR A 343 9.08 -1.01 -26.75
CA THR A 343 7.91 -1.79 -26.33
C THR A 343 8.29 -2.91 -25.39
N ALA A 344 9.37 -3.60 -25.72
CA ALA A 344 9.90 -4.70 -24.92
C ALA A 344 10.55 -4.21 -23.61
N SER A 345 11.10 -2.99 -23.62
CA SER A 345 11.85 -2.41 -22.50
C SER A 345 10.99 -1.97 -21.33
N PHE A 346 9.68 -1.79 -21.52
CA PHE A 346 8.77 -1.33 -20.49
C PHE A 346 7.67 -2.34 -20.13
N ASN A 347 7.18 -2.21 -18.90
CA ASN A 347 5.98 -2.87 -18.39
C ASN A 347 5.29 -1.88 -17.44
N ILE A 348 4.39 -1.06 -17.99
CA ILE A 348 3.76 0.05 -17.27
C ILE A 348 2.29 -0.25 -17.03
N ILE A 349 1.79 0.19 -15.88
CA ILE A 349 0.36 0.19 -15.58
C ILE A 349 -0.09 1.62 -15.24
N CYS A 350 -1.05 2.12 -16.01
CA CYS A 350 -1.70 3.41 -15.78
C CYS A 350 -2.95 3.15 -14.94
N ALA A 351 -2.98 3.63 -13.70
CA ALA A 351 -3.98 3.18 -12.76
C ALA A 351 -4.54 4.27 -11.86
N THR A 352 -5.79 4.10 -11.46
CA THR A 352 -6.35 4.84 -10.31
C THR A 352 -5.89 4.22 -9.00
N THR A 353 -6.23 4.83 -7.86
CA THR A 353 -5.95 4.30 -6.50
C THR A 353 -6.52 2.89 -6.25
N ALA A 354 -7.43 2.42 -7.11
CA ALA A 354 -7.93 1.04 -7.12
C ALA A 354 -6.82 0.00 -7.34
N PHE A 355 -5.73 0.36 -8.03
CA PHE A 355 -4.56 -0.49 -8.18
C PHE A 355 -3.60 -0.24 -7.03
N GLY A 356 -3.40 -1.24 -6.17
CA GLY A 356 -2.48 -1.03 -5.07
C GLY A 356 -2.53 -2.11 -4.00
N MET A 357 -3.68 -2.28 -3.40
CA MET A 357 -3.84 -3.24 -2.31
C MET A 357 -3.51 -4.66 -2.81
N GLY A 358 -2.51 -5.29 -2.19
CA GLY A 358 -2.07 -6.65 -2.52
C GLY A 358 -0.98 -6.77 -3.59
N ILE A 359 -0.50 -5.68 -4.18
CA ILE A 359 0.64 -5.74 -5.11
C ILE A 359 1.93 -5.88 -4.30
N ASP A 360 2.69 -6.94 -4.59
CA ASP A 360 4.03 -7.17 -4.04
C ASP A 360 5.05 -7.49 -5.13
N VAL A 361 5.29 -6.50 -6.00
CA VAL A 361 6.31 -6.58 -7.04
C VAL A 361 7.56 -5.85 -6.56
N PRO A 362 8.66 -6.56 -6.25
CA PRO A 362 9.83 -5.93 -5.66
C PRO A 362 10.63 -5.06 -6.62
N THR A 363 10.45 -5.28 -7.92
CA THR A 363 11.23 -4.72 -9.03
C THR A 363 10.62 -3.47 -9.67
N ILE A 364 9.58 -2.87 -9.09
CA ILE A 364 9.04 -1.59 -9.59
C ILE A 364 10.13 -0.52 -9.47
N ARG A 365 10.49 0.13 -10.58
CA ARG A 365 11.57 1.13 -10.68
C ARG A 365 11.08 2.55 -10.61
N PHE A 366 9.84 2.80 -10.99
CA PHE A 366 9.26 4.13 -10.85
C PHE A 366 7.78 4.08 -10.51
N VAL A 367 7.36 5.08 -9.75
CA VAL A 367 5.96 5.47 -9.57
C VAL A 367 5.85 6.91 -10.04
N ILE A 368 4.91 7.21 -10.92
CA ILE A 368 4.65 8.57 -11.39
C ILE A 368 3.22 8.91 -11.03
N HIS A 369 3.00 10.05 -10.39
CA HIS A 369 1.69 10.62 -10.18
C HIS A 369 1.43 11.62 -11.31
N TYR A 370 0.57 11.24 -12.24
CA TYR A 370 0.10 12.09 -13.33
C TYR A 370 -1.07 12.92 -12.78
N GLY A 371 -0.70 14.00 -12.07
CA GLY A 371 -1.59 14.77 -11.21
C GLY A 371 -1.27 14.62 -9.72
N LEU A 372 -1.95 15.40 -8.90
CA LEU A 372 -1.81 15.47 -7.46
C LEU A 372 -2.43 14.22 -6.79
N PRO A 373 -1.70 13.53 -5.89
CA PRO A 373 -2.27 12.48 -5.06
C PRO A 373 -3.42 13.03 -4.18
N ARG A 374 -4.39 12.18 -3.81
CA ARG A 374 -5.53 12.59 -2.97
C ARG A 374 -5.14 13.17 -1.60
N GLY A 375 -3.93 12.86 -1.14
CA GLY A 375 -3.44 13.23 0.18
C GLY A 375 -2.07 12.63 0.45
N MET A 376 -1.46 13.03 1.58
CA MET A 376 -0.10 12.64 1.94
C MET A 376 0.02 11.14 2.29
N GLU A 377 -1.02 10.54 2.87
CA GLU A 377 -1.10 9.10 3.13
C GLU A 377 -1.14 8.29 1.83
N SER A 378 -2.00 8.72 0.89
CA SER A 378 -2.13 8.11 -0.44
C SER A 378 -0.80 8.13 -1.16
N PHE A 379 -0.15 9.30 -1.20
CA PHE A 379 1.16 9.48 -1.82
C PHE A 379 2.21 8.55 -1.22
N THR A 380 2.32 8.48 0.12
CA THR A 380 3.33 7.67 0.80
C THR A 380 3.10 6.17 0.57
N GLN A 381 1.84 5.74 0.55
CA GLN A 381 1.48 4.35 0.27
C GLN A 381 1.77 3.96 -1.19
N GLU A 382 1.40 4.83 -2.13
CA GLU A 382 1.54 4.64 -3.58
C GLU A 382 3.00 4.67 -4.03
N SER A 383 3.76 5.69 -3.61
CA SER A 383 5.20 5.81 -3.89
C SER A 383 6.00 4.67 -3.28
N GLY A 384 5.65 4.22 -2.07
CA GLY A 384 6.30 3.11 -1.36
C GLY A 384 6.20 1.75 -2.06
N ARG A 385 5.38 1.63 -3.12
CA ARG A 385 5.36 0.45 -4.01
C ARG A 385 6.63 0.30 -4.82
N ALA A 386 7.35 1.39 -5.07
CA ALA A 386 8.62 1.38 -5.77
C ALA A 386 9.73 0.74 -4.92
N GLY A 387 10.67 0.04 -5.58
CA GLY A 387 11.93 -0.37 -4.98
C GLY A 387 11.82 -1.26 -3.74
N ARG A 388 10.90 -2.23 -3.68
CA ARG A 388 10.80 -3.12 -2.50
C ARG A 388 11.94 -4.13 -2.40
N ASP A 389 12.74 -4.28 -3.46
CA ASP A 389 14.05 -4.95 -3.44
C ASP A 389 15.18 -4.07 -2.85
N HIS A 390 14.85 -2.90 -2.28
CA HIS A 390 15.78 -1.91 -1.72
C HIS A 390 16.76 -1.31 -2.73
N LYS A 391 16.55 -1.52 -4.03
CA LYS A 391 17.31 -0.86 -5.09
C LYS A 391 16.74 0.53 -5.38
N ALA A 392 17.54 1.36 -6.04
CA ALA A 392 17.15 2.69 -6.44
C ALA A 392 15.87 2.66 -7.29
N ALA A 393 14.89 3.46 -6.88
CA ALA A 393 13.65 3.70 -7.60
C ALA A 393 13.30 5.19 -7.55
N SER A 394 12.38 5.65 -8.39
CA SER A 394 11.93 7.04 -8.41
C SER A 394 10.44 7.17 -8.14
N SER A 395 10.04 8.24 -7.47
CA SER A 395 8.66 8.67 -7.29
C SER A 395 8.54 10.12 -7.74
N ILE A 396 7.80 10.36 -8.81
CA ILE A 396 7.69 11.68 -9.44
C ILE A 396 6.25 12.15 -9.38
N ILE A 397 5.99 13.38 -8.92
CA ILE A 397 4.67 14.02 -9.05
C ILE A 397 4.75 15.05 -10.18
N LEU A 398 3.82 14.93 -11.13
CA LEU A 398 3.58 15.92 -12.18
C LEU A 398 2.48 16.85 -11.64
N TYR A 399 2.89 18.03 -11.17
CA TYR A 399 2.06 18.94 -10.37
C TYR A 399 1.70 20.20 -11.17
N THR A 400 0.40 20.51 -11.19
CA THR A 400 -0.18 21.76 -11.68
C THR A 400 -1.03 22.37 -10.56
N ARG A 401 -1.19 23.70 -10.55
CA ARG A 401 -2.10 24.35 -9.59
C ARG A 401 -3.56 24.19 -9.98
N GLU A 402 -3.80 23.99 -11.27
CA GLU A 402 -5.09 23.67 -11.86
C GLU A 402 -5.61 22.33 -11.33
N ASP A 403 -4.75 21.31 -11.20
CA ASP A 403 -5.14 20.03 -10.57
C ASP A 403 -5.30 20.15 -9.05
N LYS A 404 -4.55 21.04 -8.37
CA LYS A 404 -4.84 21.40 -6.96
C LYS A 404 -6.27 21.92 -6.83
N GLU A 405 -6.69 22.90 -7.63
CA GLU A 405 -8.06 23.45 -7.60
C GLU A 405 -9.12 22.36 -7.87
N ARG A 406 -8.89 21.49 -8.87
CA ARG A 406 -9.79 20.35 -9.15
C ARG A 406 -9.84 19.35 -7.99
N CYS A 407 -8.73 19.10 -7.29
CA CYS A 407 -8.69 18.27 -6.10
C CYS A 407 -9.44 18.90 -4.92
N GLU A 408 -9.27 20.19 -4.68
CA GLU A 408 -9.98 20.94 -3.64
C GLU A 408 -11.49 20.98 -3.90
N TYR A 409 -11.91 21.18 -5.14
CA TYR A 409 -13.32 21.12 -5.53
C TYR A 409 -13.93 19.74 -5.25
N ARG A 410 -13.26 18.66 -5.69
CA ARG A 410 -13.71 17.29 -5.42
C ARG A 410 -13.80 17.00 -3.91
N ALA A 411 -12.80 17.43 -3.15
CA ALA A 411 -12.81 17.27 -1.69
C ALA A 411 -14.00 18.01 -1.05
N LYS A 412 -14.36 19.20 -1.54
CA LYS A 412 -15.56 19.94 -1.10
C LYS A 412 -16.86 19.21 -1.46
N CYS A 413 -16.98 18.65 -2.66
CA CYS A 413 -18.15 17.86 -3.05
C CYS A 413 -18.30 16.57 -2.24
N GLU A 414 -17.20 15.84 -2.00
CA GLU A 414 -17.18 14.66 -1.13
C GLU A 414 -17.56 15.05 0.32
N ALA A 415 -16.99 16.13 0.83
CA ALA A 415 -17.26 16.65 2.17
C ALA A 415 -18.74 16.99 2.40
N ALA A 416 -19.44 17.49 1.39
CA ALA A 416 -20.87 17.78 1.47
C ALA A 416 -21.74 16.52 1.65
N LYS A 417 -21.23 15.33 1.27
CA LYS A 417 -21.90 14.04 1.44
C LYS A 417 -21.58 13.38 2.79
N ASP A 418 -20.52 13.80 3.46
CA ASP A 418 -20.04 13.19 4.69
C ASP A 418 -20.83 13.64 5.92
N LYS A 419 -21.08 12.70 6.83
CA LYS A 419 -21.76 13.00 8.10
C LYS A 419 -20.81 13.46 9.20
N SER A 420 -19.49 13.39 8.97
CA SER A 420 -18.46 13.55 10.00
C SER A 420 -17.55 14.76 9.71
N PRO A 421 -17.76 15.92 10.37
CA PRO A 421 -16.93 17.11 10.18
C PRO A 421 -15.43 16.86 10.45
N ALA A 422 -15.11 16.02 11.44
CA ALA A 422 -13.72 15.69 11.78
C ALA A 422 -12.98 14.95 10.64
N LYS A 423 -13.71 14.15 9.85
CA LYS A 423 -13.13 13.42 8.70
C LYS A 423 -12.96 14.34 7.50
N THR A 424 -13.90 15.27 7.32
CA THR A 424 -13.80 16.34 6.33
C THR A 424 -12.56 17.19 6.58
N GLU A 425 -12.36 17.66 7.82
CA GLU A 425 -11.17 18.45 8.17
C GLU A 425 -9.89 17.65 7.94
N SER A 426 -9.82 16.40 8.42
CA SER A 426 -8.65 15.53 8.22
C SER A 426 -8.31 15.33 6.72
N ARG A 427 -9.31 15.21 5.84
CA ARG A 427 -9.10 15.15 4.39
C ARG A 427 -8.52 16.46 3.84
N PHE A 428 -9.04 17.60 4.26
CA PHE A 428 -8.50 18.90 3.85
C PHE A 428 -7.09 19.13 4.40
N GLU A 429 -6.79 18.71 5.63
CA GLU A 429 -5.44 18.74 6.20
C GLU A 429 -4.46 17.88 5.40
N SER A 430 -4.86 16.66 5.01
CA SER A 430 -4.05 15.78 4.18
C SER A 430 -3.81 16.36 2.78
N LEU A 431 -4.84 16.97 2.17
CA LEU A 431 -4.73 17.65 0.87
C LEU A 431 -3.79 18.87 0.97
N ARG A 432 -3.95 19.72 1.99
CA ARG A 432 -3.05 20.86 2.25
C ARG A 432 -1.60 20.38 2.43
N SER A 433 -1.41 19.27 3.13
CA SER A 433 -0.08 18.71 3.39
C SER A 433 0.61 18.18 2.13
N ILE A 434 -0.12 17.54 1.20
CA ILE A 434 0.46 17.11 -0.08
C ILE A 434 0.74 18.31 -1.01
N VAL A 435 -0.07 19.36 -0.96
CA VAL A 435 0.20 20.63 -1.67
C VAL A 435 1.45 21.30 -1.11
N GLU A 436 1.58 21.40 0.22
CA GLU A 436 2.81 21.90 0.85
C GLU A 436 4.01 21.03 0.47
N PHE A 437 3.84 19.71 0.46
CA PHE A 437 4.88 18.79 0.01
C PHE A 437 5.30 19.04 -1.44
N CYS A 438 4.40 19.46 -2.33
CA CYS A 438 4.74 19.79 -3.72
C CYS A 438 5.40 21.16 -3.82
N GLU A 439 4.83 22.19 -3.18
CA GLU A 439 5.26 23.59 -3.34
C GLU A 439 6.45 23.99 -2.46
N ASN A 440 6.79 23.20 -1.44
CA ASN A 440 7.98 23.41 -0.63
C ASN A 440 9.24 23.27 -1.52
N THR A 441 10.20 24.17 -1.39
CA THR A 441 11.48 24.09 -2.13
C THR A 441 12.70 24.22 -1.22
N ASN A 442 12.51 24.25 0.09
CA ASN A 442 13.56 24.54 1.08
C ASN A 442 13.81 23.39 2.07
N CYS A 443 12.94 22.38 2.09
CA CYS A 443 13.02 21.25 3.01
C CYS A 443 13.16 19.95 2.23
N CYS A 444 14.00 19.06 2.72
CA CYS A 444 14.14 17.72 2.15
C CYS A 444 12.78 17.00 2.09
N ARG A 445 12.45 16.41 0.94
CA ARG A 445 11.19 15.68 0.75
C ARG A 445 11.03 14.54 1.75
N HIS A 446 12.08 13.75 2.02
CA HIS A 446 12.03 12.69 3.04
C HIS A 446 11.76 13.23 4.44
N LEU A 447 12.29 14.40 4.78
CA LEU A 447 12.05 15.03 6.06
C LEU A 447 10.58 15.51 6.19
N LEU A 448 9.99 16.03 5.10
CA LEU A 448 8.57 16.38 5.08
C LEU A 448 7.67 15.15 5.29
N VAL A 449 7.98 14.03 4.64
CA VAL A 449 7.27 12.74 4.85
C VAL A 449 7.38 12.30 6.31
N SER A 450 8.60 12.24 6.86
CA SER A 450 8.82 11.84 8.26
C SER A 450 8.11 12.74 9.27
N ARG A 451 8.11 14.07 9.04
CA ARG A 451 7.41 15.03 9.90
C ARG A 451 5.90 14.82 9.89
N TYR A 452 5.32 14.55 8.72
CA TYR A 452 3.89 14.31 8.58
C TYR A 452 3.41 13.12 9.43
N PHE A 453 4.18 12.04 9.46
CA PHE A 453 3.88 10.86 10.28
C PHE A 453 4.33 10.97 11.75
N GLY A 454 4.82 12.14 12.19
CA GLY A 454 5.21 12.41 13.57
C GLY A 454 6.51 11.74 14.00
N GLU A 455 7.40 11.42 13.06
CA GLU A 455 8.73 10.91 13.39
C GLU A 455 9.59 12.01 14.05
N LYS A 456 10.44 11.61 15.01
CA LYS A 456 11.36 12.55 15.67
C LYS A 456 12.30 13.17 14.63
N ASN A 457 12.54 14.48 14.75
CA ASN A 457 13.44 15.23 13.87
C ASN A 457 14.79 14.51 13.73
N GLY A 458 15.24 14.31 12.49
CA GLY A 458 16.54 13.69 12.17
C GLY A 458 16.52 12.18 11.87
N SER A 459 15.36 11.52 11.89
CA SER A 459 15.26 10.08 11.55
C SER A 459 15.50 9.77 10.06
N ALA A 460 15.28 10.73 9.16
CA ALA A 460 15.33 10.52 7.73
C ALA A 460 16.67 10.94 7.12
N GLU A 461 17.52 9.97 6.82
CA GLU A 461 18.70 10.19 5.99
C GLU A 461 18.31 10.15 4.50
N CYS A 462 18.35 11.30 3.83
CA CYS A 462 17.96 11.43 2.42
C CYS A 462 18.98 10.86 1.44
N HIS A 463 20.28 10.98 1.72
CA HIS A 463 21.37 10.55 0.81
C HIS A 463 21.22 11.09 -0.63
N PHE A 464 20.83 12.36 -0.78
CA PHE A 464 20.54 13.01 -2.08
C PHE A 464 19.42 12.35 -2.91
N ALA A 465 18.57 11.54 -2.28
CA ALA A 465 17.42 10.92 -2.92
C ALA A 465 16.21 11.86 -3.06
N CYS A 466 16.35 13.19 -3.08
CA CYS A 466 15.25 14.05 -3.51
C CYS A 466 15.73 15.23 -4.35
N ASP A 467 14.83 15.79 -5.14
CA ASP A 467 15.04 17.00 -5.96
C ASP A 467 15.64 18.15 -5.15
N VAL A 468 15.09 18.46 -3.97
CA VAL A 468 15.55 19.55 -3.09
C VAL A 468 17.02 19.35 -2.70
N CYS A 469 17.38 18.15 -2.22
CA CYS A 469 18.75 17.86 -1.80
C CYS A 469 19.72 17.76 -2.99
N LYS A 470 19.25 17.29 -4.14
CA LYS A 470 20.07 17.06 -5.33
C LYS A 470 20.34 18.34 -6.13
N GLU A 471 19.35 19.19 -6.31
CA GLU A 471 19.44 20.41 -7.12
C GLU A 471 19.77 21.66 -6.29
N GLY A 472 19.37 21.65 -5.02
CA GLY A 472 19.47 22.78 -4.11
C GLY A 472 18.24 23.70 -4.16
N PRO A 473 17.92 24.38 -3.05
CA PRO A 473 16.63 25.08 -2.87
C PRO A 473 16.43 26.24 -3.84
N ILE A 474 17.51 26.94 -4.22
CA ILE A 474 17.45 28.10 -5.12
C ILE A 474 17.06 27.68 -6.54
N LYS A 475 17.67 26.61 -7.07
CA LYS A 475 17.38 26.13 -8.43
C LYS A 475 15.97 25.56 -8.51
N LEU A 476 15.56 24.80 -7.50
CA LEU A 476 14.23 24.23 -7.42
C LEU A 476 13.13 25.31 -7.31
N LYS A 477 13.37 26.36 -6.52
CA LYS A 477 12.47 27.52 -6.45
C LYS A 477 12.27 28.17 -7.82
N LYS A 478 13.36 28.42 -8.57
CA LYS A 478 13.29 28.95 -9.94
C LYS A 478 12.56 28.00 -10.90
N ARG A 479 12.74 26.68 -10.77
CA ARG A 479 11.99 25.69 -11.57
C ARG A 479 10.49 25.76 -11.28
N LYS A 480 10.11 25.88 -10.00
CA LYS A 480 8.72 26.04 -9.57
C LYS A 480 8.08 27.31 -10.15
N GLU A 481 8.76 28.45 -10.01
CA GLU A 481 8.26 29.75 -10.48
C GLU A 481 8.11 29.82 -12.01
N ARG A 482 8.92 29.06 -12.77
CA ARG A 482 8.81 28.98 -14.23
C ARG A 482 7.71 28.02 -14.69
N GLY A 483 7.55 26.90 -13.99
CA GLY A 483 6.65 25.83 -14.43
C GLY A 483 5.21 25.97 -13.95
N LEU A 484 4.96 26.56 -12.78
CA LEU A 484 3.61 26.71 -12.23
C LEU A 484 2.95 28.03 -12.66
N ALA A 485 1.66 27.97 -12.95
CA ALA A 485 0.79 29.14 -12.99
C ALA A 485 0.82 29.90 -11.66
N THR A 486 0.47 31.18 -11.66
CA THR A 486 0.07 31.88 -10.43
C THR A 486 -1.23 31.28 -9.89
N GLU A 487 -1.52 31.47 -8.59
CA GLU A 487 -2.79 30.97 -8.02
C GLU A 487 -4.02 31.61 -8.69
N ALA A 488 -3.91 32.89 -9.08
CA ALA A 488 -4.97 33.60 -9.78
C ALA A 488 -5.23 33.04 -11.18
N GLU A 489 -4.18 32.79 -11.98
CA GLU A 489 -4.29 32.20 -13.32
C GLU A 489 -4.90 30.79 -13.28
N ALA A 490 -4.47 29.96 -12.33
CA ALA A 490 -5.01 28.61 -12.18
C ALA A 490 -6.50 28.63 -11.78
N MET A 491 -6.90 29.55 -10.89
CA MET A 491 -8.30 29.72 -10.49
C MET A 491 -9.15 30.22 -11.67
N GLU A 492 -8.66 31.19 -12.45
CA GLU A 492 -9.37 31.70 -13.62
C GLU A 492 -9.53 30.64 -14.71
N PHE A 493 -8.50 29.84 -14.96
CA PHE A 493 -8.53 28.74 -15.93
C PHE A 493 -9.54 27.66 -15.54
N THR A 494 -9.51 27.20 -14.29
CA THR A 494 -10.40 26.14 -13.79
C THR A 494 -11.86 26.57 -13.64
N GLN A 495 -12.15 27.87 -13.62
CA GLN A 495 -13.52 28.40 -13.71
C GLN A 495 -14.05 28.45 -15.14
N ARG A 496 -13.17 28.53 -16.15
CA ARG A 496 -13.55 28.55 -17.57
C ARG A 496 -13.75 27.15 -18.14
N GLU A 497 -12.91 26.20 -17.74
CA GLU A 497 -13.13 24.80 -18.05
C GLU A 497 -14.17 24.22 -17.09
N PRO A 498 -15.24 23.55 -17.58
CA PRO A 498 -16.12 22.84 -16.68
C PRO A 498 -15.30 21.80 -15.91
N ILE A 499 -15.28 21.91 -14.58
CA ILE A 499 -14.81 20.83 -13.72
C ILE A 499 -15.77 19.67 -13.99
N LEU A 500 -15.38 18.77 -14.90
CA LEU A 500 -16.21 17.63 -15.28
C LEU A 500 -16.61 16.89 -13.99
N ASP A 501 -17.90 16.66 -13.80
CA ASP A 501 -18.41 15.99 -12.62
C ASP A 501 -18.10 14.49 -12.78
N TYR A 502 -16.90 14.11 -12.32
CA TYR A 502 -16.21 12.85 -12.61
C TYR A 502 -16.83 11.59 -11.97
N GLU A 503 -18.05 11.66 -11.45
CA GLU A 503 -18.73 10.52 -10.82
C GLU A 503 -19.66 9.74 -11.77
N SER A 504 -19.90 10.22 -12.99
CA SER A 504 -20.78 9.55 -13.98
C SER A 504 -20.06 8.67 -15.04
N GLU A 505 -18.76 8.37 -14.88
CA GLU A 505 -17.98 7.41 -15.69
C GLU A 505 -17.04 6.56 -14.81
#